data_AF-A0AAI8XRQ4-F1
#
_entry.id   AF-A0AAI8XRQ4-F1
#
_cell.length_a   1.000
_cell.length_b   1.000
_cell.length_c   1.000
_cell.angle_alpha   90.00
_cell.angle_beta   90.00
_cell.angle_gamma   90.00
#
_symmetry.space_group_name_H-M   'P 1'
#
loop_
_entity.id
_entity.type
_entity.pdbx_description
1 polymer ?
#
loop_
_entity_poly.entity_id
_entity_poly.type
_entity_poly.pdbx_seq_one_letter_code
_entity_poly.pdbx_strand_id
1 'polypeptide(L)'
;MTDINPVLEPEAAEFCKATDTPPFLYQLPPAEGRKAVDEVQSGDVDKPAVDEEWVTAEGGPTGSVRVRIVKPVGVSGPLPVVFYIHGAGWVFGNAHTHDRLVRELAVGAEAAVVFPDYDLSPEAKYPTAIEQNYAAAQWVFAHGAEKGLDASRFAVAGDSVGGDMAAVLTLMAKDRGDVTIAHQVLLYPVTAADFDTPSYHQFAEHYFLTREGMKWFWDQYTENDAQRDEVYASPLRATVDQLSGLPPALVITAEADVLRDGGEAYAAKLRAAGVPVTQVRFGGIIHDFMMLNALRSTQAATAAIKLAQDTLRQALR
;
A
#
# COMPACT_ATOMS: atom_id res chain seq x y z
N MET A 1 1.26 27.43 -17.80
CA MET A 1 2.46 26.63 -17.46
C MET A 1 2.70 25.72 -18.65
N THR A 2 3.94 25.53 -19.09
CA THR A 2 4.24 24.53 -20.11
C THR A 2 3.96 23.15 -19.49
N ASP A 3 3.05 22.38 -20.10
CA ASP A 3 2.81 20.99 -19.68
C ASP A 3 4.14 20.23 -19.79
N ILE A 4 4.71 19.87 -18.64
CA ILE A 4 5.92 19.05 -18.59
C ILE A 4 5.45 17.63 -18.89
N ASN A 5 5.74 17.14 -20.09
CA ASN A 5 5.60 15.73 -20.41
C ASN A 5 6.74 14.96 -19.75
N PRO A 6 6.45 14.03 -18.81
CA PRO A 6 7.52 13.29 -18.14
C PRO A 6 8.25 12.39 -19.14
N VAL A 7 9.57 12.31 -18.98
CA VAL A 7 10.40 11.33 -19.68
C VAL A 7 10.67 10.20 -18.70
N LEU A 8 10.09 9.02 -18.97
CA LEU A 8 10.20 7.87 -18.09
C LEU A 8 11.58 7.22 -18.16
N GLU A 9 11.99 6.56 -17.07
CA GLU A 9 13.06 5.57 -17.10
C GLU A 9 12.75 4.49 -18.15
N PRO A 10 13.76 3.93 -18.85
CA PRO A 10 13.55 3.03 -19.98
C PRO A 10 12.63 1.84 -19.66
N GLU A 11 12.83 1.19 -18.53
CA GLU A 11 12.03 0.05 -18.09
C GLU A 11 10.56 0.42 -17.82
N ALA A 12 10.31 1.61 -17.27
CA ALA A 12 8.95 2.11 -17.07
C ALA A 12 8.27 2.44 -18.41
N ALA A 13 9.01 3.03 -19.36
CA ALA A 13 8.51 3.29 -20.71
C ALA A 13 8.20 1.98 -21.46
N GLU A 14 9.03 0.96 -21.32
CA GLU A 14 8.82 -0.36 -21.92
C GLU A 14 7.60 -1.04 -21.30
N PHE A 15 7.48 -1.01 -19.98
CA PHE A 15 6.34 -1.59 -19.27
C PHE A 15 5.02 -0.92 -19.64
N CYS A 16 4.99 0.41 -19.76
CA CYS A 16 3.83 1.14 -20.27
C CYS A 16 3.43 0.64 -21.66
N LYS A 17 4.37 0.60 -22.61
CA LYS A 17 4.09 0.10 -23.97
C LYS A 17 3.58 -1.34 -24.00
N ALA A 18 4.15 -2.22 -23.16
CA ALA A 18 3.76 -3.62 -23.07
C ALA A 18 2.35 -3.81 -22.49
N THR A 19 1.85 -2.83 -21.73
CA THR A 19 0.53 -2.89 -21.05
C THR A 19 -0.52 -1.97 -21.67
N ASP A 20 -0.16 -1.21 -22.72
CA ASP A 20 -1.02 -0.22 -23.38
C ASP A 20 -1.92 -0.80 -24.50
N THR A 21 -2.15 -2.11 -24.49
CA THR A 21 -3.02 -2.79 -25.47
C THR A 21 -4.14 -3.55 -24.76
N PRO A 22 -5.43 -3.31 -25.10
CA PRO A 22 -6.55 -4.06 -24.56
C PRO A 22 -6.48 -5.57 -24.86
N PRO A 23 -7.08 -6.43 -24.01
CA PRO A 23 -7.86 -6.07 -22.82
C PRO A 23 -6.96 -5.62 -21.66
N PHE A 24 -7.33 -4.51 -21.03
CA PHE A 24 -6.69 -4.05 -19.79
C PHE A 24 -7.17 -4.89 -18.60
N LEU A 25 -6.43 -4.88 -17.48
CA LEU A 25 -6.77 -5.67 -16.29
C LEU A 25 -8.21 -5.45 -15.80
N TYR A 26 -8.67 -4.20 -15.79
CA TYR A 26 -10.03 -3.82 -15.37
C TYR A 26 -11.12 -4.18 -16.40
N GLN A 27 -10.73 -4.70 -17.57
CA GLN A 27 -11.65 -5.21 -18.61
C GLN A 27 -11.76 -6.73 -18.58
N LEU A 28 -10.94 -7.41 -17.78
CA LEU A 28 -11.00 -8.85 -17.57
C LEU A 28 -11.96 -9.19 -16.41
N PRO A 29 -12.57 -10.40 -16.41
CA PRO A 29 -13.18 -10.94 -15.20
C PRO A 29 -12.17 -10.95 -14.03
N PRO A 30 -12.57 -10.64 -12.79
CA PRO A 30 -11.64 -10.54 -11.65
C PRO A 30 -10.72 -11.75 -11.48
N ALA A 31 -11.25 -12.98 -11.63
CA ALA A 31 -10.45 -14.20 -11.52
C ALA A 31 -9.34 -14.30 -12.59
N GLU A 32 -9.61 -13.86 -13.82
CA GLU A 32 -8.61 -13.84 -14.89
C GLU A 32 -7.60 -12.72 -14.69
N GLY A 33 -8.05 -11.53 -14.27
CA GLY A 33 -7.16 -10.42 -13.91
C GLY A 33 -6.21 -10.78 -12.76
N ARG A 34 -6.68 -11.47 -11.71
CA ARG A 34 -5.85 -11.97 -10.61
C ARG A 34 -4.72 -12.88 -11.13
N LYS A 35 -5.05 -13.83 -12.01
CA LYS A 35 -4.07 -14.72 -12.64
C LYS A 35 -3.05 -13.95 -13.48
N ALA A 36 -3.50 -12.96 -14.25
CA ALA A 36 -2.62 -12.14 -15.08
C ALA A 36 -1.61 -11.34 -14.23
N VAL A 37 -2.05 -10.73 -13.12
CA VAL A 37 -1.15 -10.01 -12.21
C VAL A 37 -0.14 -10.96 -11.54
N ASP A 38 -0.57 -12.16 -11.13
CA ASP A 38 0.34 -13.20 -10.61
C ASP A 38 1.39 -13.61 -11.65
N GLU A 39 0.99 -13.82 -12.90
CA GLU A 39 1.91 -14.19 -13.98
C GLU A 39 2.93 -13.08 -14.28
N VAL A 40 2.52 -11.82 -14.30
CA VAL A 40 3.43 -10.66 -14.47
C VAL A 40 4.50 -10.62 -13.37
N GLN A 41 4.13 -10.97 -12.13
CA GLN A 41 5.05 -10.98 -10.99
C GLN A 41 5.89 -12.28 -10.88
N SER A 42 5.64 -13.28 -11.74
CA SER A 42 6.34 -14.57 -11.74
C SER A 42 7.71 -14.57 -12.44
N GLY A 43 8.13 -13.43 -12.99
CA GLY A 43 9.46 -13.27 -13.59
C GLY A 43 10.59 -13.52 -12.59
N ASP A 44 11.75 -13.94 -13.10
CA ASP A 44 12.94 -14.15 -12.27
C ASP A 44 13.42 -12.81 -11.68
N VAL A 45 13.48 -12.74 -10.36
CA VAL A 45 13.90 -11.55 -9.63
C VAL A 45 14.62 -12.00 -8.36
N ASP A 46 15.71 -11.33 -8.02
CA ASP A 46 16.41 -11.60 -6.77
C ASP A 46 15.51 -11.24 -5.58
N LYS A 47 15.47 -12.15 -4.61
CA LYS A 47 14.62 -12.06 -3.42
C LYS A 47 15.47 -12.37 -2.20
N PRO A 48 15.53 -11.46 -1.20
CA PRO A 48 16.22 -11.74 0.04
C PRO A 48 15.70 -13.02 0.71
N ALA A 49 16.63 -13.77 1.32
CA ALA A 49 16.28 -14.94 2.12
C ALA A 49 15.54 -14.49 3.40
N VAL A 50 14.44 -15.17 3.71
CA VAL A 50 13.59 -14.91 4.88
C VAL A 50 13.08 -16.22 5.46
N ASP A 51 12.76 -16.21 6.75
CA ASP A 51 11.91 -17.22 7.37
C ASP A 51 10.45 -16.78 7.25
N GLU A 52 9.55 -17.71 6.98
CA GLU A 52 8.12 -17.42 6.84
C GLU A 52 7.24 -18.43 7.59
N GLU A 53 6.14 -17.93 8.15
CA GLU A 53 5.07 -18.74 8.71
C GLU A 53 3.69 -18.13 8.40
N TRP A 54 2.66 -18.97 8.42
CA TRP A 54 1.27 -18.55 8.28
C TRP A 54 0.51 -18.82 9.56
N VAL A 55 -0.34 -17.87 9.94
CA VAL A 55 -1.22 -17.94 11.10
C VAL A 55 -2.63 -17.51 10.70
N THR A 56 -3.60 -17.80 11.56
CA THR A 56 -4.96 -17.29 11.46
C THR A 56 -5.19 -16.31 12.61
N ALA A 57 -5.48 -15.07 12.27
CA ALA A 57 -5.92 -14.05 13.22
C ALA A 57 -7.44 -14.13 13.36
N GLU A 58 -7.93 -14.52 14.54
CA GLU A 58 -9.37 -14.57 14.83
C GLU A 58 -9.94 -13.14 14.97
N GLY A 59 -11.12 -12.89 14.40
CA GLY A 59 -11.80 -11.61 14.43
C GLY A 59 -12.16 -11.05 13.06
N GLY A 60 -12.58 -9.79 13.03
CA GLY A 60 -13.07 -9.13 11.82
C GLY A 60 -14.46 -9.60 11.38
N PRO A 61 -15.01 -9.00 10.32
CA PRO A 61 -16.39 -9.21 9.90
C PRO A 61 -16.68 -10.62 9.34
N THR A 62 -15.65 -11.33 8.88
CA THR A 62 -15.76 -12.71 8.35
C THR A 62 -15.27 -13.77 9.34
N GLY A 63 -14.91 -13.36 10.56
CA GLY A 63 -14.56 -14.24 11.68
C GLY A 63 -13.07 -14.58 11.80
N SER A 64 -12.31 -14.55 10.70
CA SER A 64 -10.84 -14.71 10.75
C SER A 64 -10.15 -14.11 9.54
N VAL A 65 -8.84 -13.85 9.66
CA VAL A 65 -7.97 -13.34 8.59
C VAL A 65 -6.71 -14.20 8.55
N ARG A 66 -6.33 -14.68 7.37
CA ARG A 66 -5.04 -15.34 7.19
C ARG A 66 -3.93 -14.30 7.22
N VAL A 67 -2.85 -14.58 7.93
CA VAL A 67 -1.72 -13.66 8.08
C VAL A 67 -0.43 -14.39 7.79
N ARG A 68 0.36 -13.83 6.87
CA ARG A 68 1.73 -14.25 6.60
C ARG A 68 2.69 -13.42 7.43
N ILE A 69 3.60 -14.08 8.12
CA ILE A 69 4.66 -13.43 8.91
C ILE A 69 5.98 -13.74 8.22
N VAL A 70 6.71 -12.70 7.84
CA VAL A 70 8.01 -12.78 7.16
C VAL A 70 9.08 -12.17 8.05
N LYS A 71 10.18 -12.89 8.30
CA LYS A 71 11.26 -12.47 9.20
C LYS A 71 12.62 -12.57 8.49
N PRO A 72 13.56 -11.64 8.74
CA PRO A 72 14.93 -11.80 8.27
C PRO A 72 15.57 -13.06 8.87
N VAL A 73 16.31 -13.81 8.06
CA VAL A 73 16.99 -15.03 8.53
C VAL A 73 18.03 -14.74 9.61
N GLY A 74 18.18 -15.66 10.55
CA GLY A 74 19.26 -15.62 11.55
C GLY A 74 19.11 -14.57 12.64
N VAL A 75 17.94 -13.92 12.76
CA VAL A 75 17.66 -13.00 13.87
C VAL A 75 17.22 -13.78 15.12
N SER A 76 17.72 -13.34 16.28
CA SER A 76 17.32 -13.88 17.59
C SER A 76 16.60 -12.79 18.41
N GLY A 77 15.56 -13.19 19.13
CA GLY A 77 14.75 -12.30 19.97
C GLY A 77 13.58 -11.63 19.24
N PRO A 78 12.78 -10.81 19.96
CA PRO A 78 11.60 -10.15 19.40
C PRO A 78 11.94 -9.09 18.35
N LEU A 79 11.30 -9.19 17.19
CA LEU A 79 11.44 -8.24 16.08
C LEU A 79 10.38 -7.14 16.15
N PRO A 80 10.72 -5.89 15.81
CA PRO A 80 9.71 -4.88 15.57
C PRO A 80 8.84 -5.27 14.36
N VAL A 81 7.66 -4.68 14.25
CA VAL A 81 6.64 -5.06 13.27
C VAL A 81 6.43 -3.97 12.24
N VAL A 82 6.53 -4.36 10.97
CA VAL A 82 5.97 -3.63 9.82
C VAL A 82 4.70 -4.37 9.42
N PHE A 83 3.55 -3.78 9.71
CA PHE A 83 2.26 -4.30 9.24
C PHE A 83 2.03 -3.81 7.81
N TYR A 84 2.18 -4.70 6.84
CA TYR A 84 2.18 -4.36 5.42
C TYR A 84 0.87 -4.75 4.76
N ILE A 85 0.10 -3.76 4.32
CA ILE A 85 -1.17 -3.96 3.60
C ILE A 85 -0.90 -3.81 2.10
N HIS A 86 -1.25 -4.85 1.33
CA HIS A 86 -0.91 -4.89 -0.09
C HIS A 86 -1.81 -4.04 -0.97
N GLY A 87 -1.29 -3.67 -2.14
CA GLY A 87 -1.98 -2.89 -3.16
C GLY A 87 -2.73 -3.74 -4.19
N ALA A 88 -2.77 -3.22 -5.41
CA ALA A 88 -3.42 -3.78 -6.60
C ALA A 88 -4.97 -3.69 -6.65
N GLY A 89 -5.50 -2.52 -6.27
CA GLY A 89 -6.86 -2.09 -6.63
C GLY A 89 -8.00 -2.78 -5.88
N TRP A 90 -7.75 -3.33 -4.68
CA TRP A 90 -8.66 -4.13 -3.82
C TRP A 90 -9.13 -5.46 -4.44
N VAL A 91 -8.97 -5.61 -5.75
CA VAL A 91 -9.45 -6.74 -6.54
C VAL A 91 -8.33 -7.74 -6.81
N PHE A 92 -7.10 -7.26 -6.91
CA PHE A 92 -5.92 -8.06 -7.20
C PHE A 92 -4.94 -8.02 -6.01
N GLY A 93 -3.77 -8.62 -6.22
CA GLY A 93 -2.73 -8.68 -5.20
C GLY A 93 -2.94 -9.85 -4.23
N ASN A 94 -1.83 -10.32 -3.69
CA ASN A 94 -1.74 -11.42 -2.73
C ASN A 94 -0.28 -11.49 -2.21
N ALA A 95 0.01 -12.47 -1.36
CA ALA A 95 1.36 -12.72 -0.84
C ALA A 95 2.43 -12.99 -1.90
N HIS A 96 2.08 -13.56 -3.06
CA HIS A 96 3.02 -13.86 -4.15
C HIS A 96 3.40 -12.60 -4.94
N THR A 97 2.41 -11.82 -5.38
CA THR A 97 2.61 -10.57 -6.13
C THR A 97 3.47 -9.55 -5.38
N HIS A 98 3.37 -9.49 -4.05
CA HIS A 98 4.12 -8.53 -3.23
C HIS A 98 5.36 -9.15 -2.55
N ASP A 99 5.65 -10.43 -2.83
CA ASP A 99 6.67 -11.23 -2.12
C ASP A 99 8.04 -10.56 -2.11
N ARG A 100 8.50 -10.04 -3.26
CA ARG A 100 9.81 -9.40 -3.37
C ARG A 100 9.89 -8.16 -2.48
N LEU A 101 8.92 -7.25 -2.60
CA LEU A 101 8.90 -6.01 -1.83
C LEU A 101 8.79 -6.28 -0.33
N VAL A 102 7.93 -7.21 0.09
CA VAL A 102 7.79 -7.63 1.50
C VAL A 102 9.12 -8.16 2.06
N ARG A 103 9.83 -9.02 1.31
CA ARG A 103 11.15 -9.54 1.72
C ARG A 103 12.20 -8.43 1.80
N GLU A 104 12.23 -7.53 0.83
CA GLU A 104 13.12 -6.37 0.83
C GLU A 104 12.85 -5.47 2.04
N LEU A 105 11.60 -5.22 2.39
CA LEU A 105 11.24 -4.41 3.55
C LEU A 105 11.61 -5.12 4.86
N ALA A 106 11.34 -6.42 5.01
CA ALA A 106 11.70 -7.18 6.20
C ALA A 106 13.22 -7.10 6.47
N VAL A 107 14.03 -7.46 5.47
CA VAL A 107 15.49 -7.47 5.58
C VAL A 107 16.05 -6.06 5.72
N GLY A 108 15.58 -5.12 4.90
CA GLY A 108 16.08 -3.75 4.91
C GLY A 108 15.70 -2.95 6.14
N ALA A 109 14.51 -3.18 6.72
CA ALA A 109 14.08 -2.52 7.95
C ALA A 109 14.58 -3.23 9.22
N GLU A 110 15.13 -4.44 9.10
CA GLU A 110 15.46 -5.33 10.23
C GLU A 110 14.24 -5.60 11.13
N ALA A 111 13.10 -5.85 10.49
CA ALA A 111 11.80 -5.99 11.12
C ALA A 111 11.07 -7.22 10.60
N ALA A 112 10.14 -7.76 11.39
CA ALA A 112 9.17 -8.71 10.88
C ALA A 112 8.13 -7.96 10.05
N VAL A 113 7.79 -8.49 8.88
CA VAL A 113 6.65 -8.01 8.10
C VAL A 113 5.45 -8.91 8.36
N VAL A 114 4.36 -8.31 8.83
CA VAL A 114 3.06 -8.97 9.02
C VAL A 114 2.15 -8.57 7.87
N PHE A 115 1.74 -9.53 7.07
CA PHE A 115 0.98 -9.35 5.84
C PHE A 115 -0.39 -10.02 5.98
N PRO A 116 -1.47 -9.26 6.23
CA PRO A 116 -2.83 -9.79 6.19
C PRO A 116 -3.24 -10.12 4.75
N ASP A 117 -3.75 -11.32 4.55
CA ASP A 117 -4.35 -11.82 3.30
C ASP A 117 -5.86 -11.53 3.38
N TYR A 118 -6.21 -10.25 3.25
CA TYR A 118 -7.58 -9.76 3.40
C TYR A 118 -8.48 -10.18 2.23
N ASP A 119 -9.79 -10.21 2.44
CA ASP A 119 -10.75 -10.60 1.41
C ASP A 119 -10.85 -9.52 0.32
N LEU A 120 -10.77 -9.96 -0.94
CA LEU A 120 -10.73 -9.09 -2.10
C LEU A 120 -12.12 -8.71 -2.59
N SER A 121 -12.21 -7.53 -3.21
CA SER A 121 -13.37 -7.11 -3.97
C SER A 121 -13.42 -7.79 -5.34
N PRO A 122 -14.62 -7.93 -5.96
CA PRO A 122 -15.94 -7.48 -5.50
C PRO A 122 -16.64 -8.45 -4.54
N GLU A 123 -16.05 -9.61 -4.21
CA GLU A 123 -16.65 -10.61 -3.31
C GLU A 123 -16.82 -10.07 -1.88
N ALA A 124 -15.84 -9.31 -1.41
CA ALA A 124 -15.88 -8.53 -0.18
C ALA A 124 -15.75 -7.04 -0.52
N LYS A 125 -16.80 -6.26 -0.22
CA LYS A 125 -16.82 -4.80 -0.40
C LYS A 125 -16.47 -4.07 0.90
N TYR A 126 -16.17 -2.78 0.79
CA TYR A 126 -16.02 -1.87 1.92
C TYR A 126 -17.19 -2.03 2.93
N PRO A 127 -16.92 -2.11 4.25
CA PRO A 127 -15.63 -1.92 4.93
C PRO A 127 -14.88 -3.24 5.25
N THR A 128 -15.17 -4.36 4.57
CA THR A 128 -14.71 -5.70 4.98
C THR A 128 -13.18 -5.78 5.16
N ALA A 129 -12.41 -5.41 4.13
CA ALA A 129 -10.96 -5.51 4.15
C ALA A 129 -10.30 -4.61 5.22
N ILE A 130 -10.79 -3.39 5.44
CA ILE A 130 -10.23 -2.49 6.45
C ILE A 130 -10.49 -3.00 7.88
N GLU A 131 -11.64 -3.61 8.14
CA GLU A 131 -11.93 -4.23 9.43
C GLU A 131 -11.14 -5.52 9.64
N GLN A 132 -10.88 -6.30 8.58
CA GLN A 132 -9.97 -7.44 8.63
C GLN A 132 -8.53 -7.02 8.93
N ASN A 133 -8.04 -5.96 8.27
CA ASN A 133 -6.73 -5.39 8.55
C ASN A 133 -6.63 -4.90 10.00
N TYR A 134 -7.70 -4.27 10.52
CA TYR A 134 -7.76 -3.87 11.93
C TYR A 134 -7.71 -5.06 12.88
N ALA A 135 -8.49 -6.11 12.62
CA ALA A 135 -8.50 -7.33 13.43
C ALA A 135 -7.14 -8.03 13.42
N ALA A 136 -6.47 -8.10 12.28
CA ALA A 136 -5.11 -8.64 12.17
C ALA A 136 -4.09 -7.79 12.94
N ALA A 137 -4.22 -6.45 12.94
CA ALA A 137 -3.39 -5.58 13.77
C ALA A 137 -3.63 -5.84 15.28
N GLN A 138 -4.89 -5.92 15.72
CA GLN A 138 -5.23 -6.28 17.11
C GLN A 138 -4.64 -7.63 17.51
N TRP A 139 -4.68 -8.62 16.60
CA TRP A 139 -4.08 -9.93 16.83
C TRP A 139 -2.56 -9.84 17.07
N VAL A 140 -1.84 -8.97 16.35
CA VAL A 140 -0.40 -8.74 16.62
C VAL A 140 -0.18 -8.22 18.03
N PHE A 141 -1.02 -7.29 18.51
CA PHE A 141 -0.93 -6.76 19.87
C PHE A 141 -1.25 -7.80 20.94
N ALA A 142 -2.19 -8.71 20.68
CA ALA A 142 -2.62 -9.72 21.64
C ALA A 142 -1.72 -10.98 21.65
N HIS A 143 -1.26 -11.43 20.48
CA HIS A 143 -0.64 -12.75 20.28
C HIS A 143 0.72 -12.70 19.59
N GLY A 144 1.14 -11.54 19.08
CA GLY A 144 2.38 -11.41 18.31
C GLY A 144 3.63 -11.83 19.08
N ALA A 145 3.66 -11.64 20.41
CA ALA A 145 4.78 -12.05 21.25
C ALA A 145 5.07 -13.57 21.17
N GLU A 146 4.03 -14.40 21.01
CA GLU A 146 4.17 -15.86 20.83
C GLU A 146 4.89 -16.22 19.53
N LYS A 147 4.88 -15.29 18.57
CA LYS A 147 5.58 -15.36 17.28
C LYS A 147 6.86 -14.55 17.25
N GLY A 148 7.33 -14.04 18.39
CA GLY A 148 8.53 -13.20 18.45
C GLY A 148 8.35 -11.83 17.79
N LEU A 149 7.11 -11.31 17.78
CA LEU A 149 6.79 -9.96 17.33
C LEU A 149 6.68 -9.03 18.54
N ASP A 150 7.27 -7.85 18.42
CA ASP A 150 7.21 -6.79 19.43
C ASP A 150 6.25 -5.69 18.99
N ALA A 151 5.00 -5.79 19.46
CA ALA A 151 3.94 -4.84 19.12
C ALA A 151 4.15 -3.43 19.71
N SER A 152 5.09 -3.24 20.66
CA SER A 152 5.43 -1.89 21.14
C SER A 152 6.19 -1.07 20.09
N ARG A 153 6.77 -1.75 19.09
CA ARG A 153 7.47 -1.18 17.94
C ARG A 153 6.74 -1.60 16.68
N PHE A 154 5.59 -0.96 16.44
CA PHE A 154 4.68 -1.30 15.34
C PHE A 154 4.51 -0.10 14.39
N ALA A 155 4.80 -0.31 13.11
CA ALA A 155 4.55 0.65 12.04
C ALA A 155 3.64 0.01 10.99
N VAL A 156 2.84 0.84 10.32
CA VAL A 156 2.03 0.40 9.17
C VAL A 156 2.66 0.88 7.88
N ALA A 157 2.62 0.02 6.86
CA ALA A 157 3.04 0.36 5.51
C ALA A 157 2.06 -0.22 4.50
N GLY A 158 1.96 0.39 3.32
CA GLY A 158 1.19 -0.19 2.23
C GLY A 158 1.33 0.60 0.95
N ASP A 159 1.03 -0.06 -0.16
CA ASP A 159 1.18 0.48 -1.50
C ASP A 159 -0.16 0.64 -2.22
N SER A 160 -0.35 1.73 -2.97
CA SER A 160 -1.58 1.99 -3.71
C SER A 160 -2.82 1.97 -2.79
N VAL A 161 -3.77 1.06 -3.01
CA VAL A 161 -4.91 0.82 -2.10
C VAL A 161 -4.49 0.27 -0.73
N GLY A 162 -3.34 -0.39 -0.63
CA GLY A 162 -2.73 -0.75 0.65
C GLY A 162 -2.23 0.48 1.38
N GLY A 163 -1.81 1.52 0.65
CA GLY A 163 -1.49 2.84 1.20
C GLY A 163 -2.74 3.57 1.71
N ASP A 164 -3.87 3.44 1.02
CA ASP A 164 -5.19 3.86 1.52
C ASP A 164 -5.52 3.15 2.85
N MET A 165 -5.52 1.82 2.83
CA MET A 165 -5.86 1.02 4.00
C MET A 165 -4.88 1.20 5.16
N ALA A 166 -3.61 1.52 4.89
CA ALA A 166 -2.63 1.88 5.91
C ALA A 166 -2.99 3.23 6.57
N ALA A 167 -3.36 4.24 5.79
CA ALA A 167 -3.84 5.51 6.32
C ALA A 167 -5.12 5.33 7.13
N VAL A 168 -6.07 4.52 6.64
CA VAL A 168 -7.32 4.19 7.33
C VAL A 168 -7.06 3.43 8.63
N LEU A 169 -6.13 2.47 8.66
CA LEU A 169 -5.72 1.78 9.88
C LEU A 169 -5.24 2.78 10.94
N THR A 170 -4.48 3.82 10.56
CA THR A 170 -4.05 4.85 11.52
C THR A 170 -5.20 5.67 12.10
N LEU A 171 -6.21 6.01 11.28
CA LEU A 171 -7.40 6.69 11.73
C LEU A 171 -8.22 5.82 12.69
N MET A 172 -8.46 4.55 12.31
CA MET A 172 -9.17 3.59 13.16
C MET A 172 -8.43 3.35 14.49
N ALA A 173 -7.10 3.24 14.45
CA ALA A 173 -6.27 3.04 15.63
C ALA A 173 -6.37 4.23 16.61
N LYS A 174 -6.37 5.47 16.10
CA LYS A 174 -6.61 6.66 16.90
C LYS A 174 -8.02 6.67 17.51
N ASP A 175 -9.03 6.36 16.71
CA ASP A 175 -10.44 6.44 17.13
C ASP A 175 -10.82 5.35 18.14
N ARG A 176 -10.22 4.16 18.03
CA ARG A 176 -10.52 2.99 18.87
C ARG A 176 -9.56 2.83 20.06
N GLY A 177 -8.31 3.27 19.91
CA GLY A 177 -7.34 3.42 21.00
C GLY A 177 -6.65 2.14 21.49
N ASP A 178 -6.85 0.99 20.84
CA ASP A 178 -6.29 -0.32 21.24
C ASP A 178 -5.17 -0.84 20.32
N VAL A 179 -4.90 -0.15 19.21
CA VAL A 179 -3.73 -0.36 18.35
C VAL A 179 -2.87 0.90 18.40
N THR A 180 -1.57 0.76 18.67
CA THR A 180 -0.62 1.91 18.67
C THR A 180 0.29 1.82 17.46
N ILE A 181 0.44 2.91 16.72
CA ILE A 181 1.28 2.95 15.51
C ILE A 181 2.37 4.01 15.70
N ALA A 182 3.62 3.62 15.54
CA ALA A 182 4.79 4.50 15.66
C ALA A 182 5.05 5.31 14.37
N HIS A 183 4.69 4.74 13.21
CA HIS A 183 4.90 5.37 11.91
C HIS A 183 3.94 4.83 10.84
N GLN A 184 3.64 5.65 9.84
CA GLN A 184 2.92 5.24 8.63
C GLN A 184 3.77 5.49 7.38
N VAL A 185 3.96 4.47 6.54
CA VAL A 185 4.68 4.57 5.26
C VAL A 185 3.71 4.29 4.12
N LEU A 186 3.34 5.35 3.40
CA LEU A 186 2.32 5.33 2.36
C LEU A 186 3.00 5.40 0.98
N LEU A 187 2.97 4.30 0.25
CA LEU A 187 3.59 4.20 -1.08
C LEU A 187 2.51 4.48 -2.12
N TYR A 188 2.62 5.64 -2.81
CA TYR A 188 1.71 6.13 -3.85
C TYR A 188 0.22 5.87 -3.54
N PRO A 189 -0.27 6.35 -2.38
CA PRO A 189 -1.54 5.90 -1.82
C PRO A 189 -2.74 6.40 -2.63
N VAL A 190 -3.76 5.56 -2.75
CA VAL A 190 -5.13 6.05 -2.97
C VAL A 190 -5.56 6.81 -1.71
N THR A 191 -6.25 7.93 -1.85
CA THR A 191 -6.66 8.76 -0.69
C THR A 191 -8.05 9.40 -0.82
N ALA A 192 -8.58 9.46 -2.03
CA ALA A 192 -9.96 9.83 -2.31
C ALA A 192 -10.44 9.25 -3.64
N ALA A 193 -11.75 9.04 -3.75
CA ALA A 193 -12.44 8.81 -5.02
C ALA A 193 -12.70 10.13 -5.78
N ASP A 194 -11.64 10.92 -6.01
CA ASP A 194 -11.69 12.15 -6.81
C ASP A 194 -10.92 11.94 -8.11
N PHE A 195 -11.66 11.75 -9.20
CA PHE A 195 -11.10 11.43 -10.51
C PHE A 195 -10.84 12.67 -11.38
N ASP A 196 -10.94 13.88 -10.85
CA ASP A 196 -10.82 15.13 -11.61
C ASP A 196 -9.62 15.99 -11.16
N THR A 197 -8.66 15.39 -10.44
CA THR A 197 -7.38 16.06 -10.13
C THR A 197 -6.55 16.29 -11.41
N PRO A 198 -5.62 17.27 -11.41
CA PRO A 198 -4.74 17.48 -12.56
C PRO A 198 -3.96 16.22 -12.97
N SER A 199 -3.46 15.42 -12.02
CA SER A 199 -2.78 14.15 -12.33
C SER A 199 -3.70 13.11 -12.96
N TYR A 200 -4.96 13.00 -12.53
CA TYR A 200 -5.95 12.12 -13.15
C TYR A 200 -6.23 12.48 -14.62
N HIS A 201 -6.21 13.77 -14.96
CA HIS A 201 -6.34 14.22 -16.33
C HIS A 201 -5.05 14.04 -17.15
N GLN A 202 -3.90 14.36 -16.55
CA GLN A 202 -2.62 14.33 -17.24
C GLN A 202 -2.18 12.90 -17.60
N PHE A 203 -2.43 11.93 -16.72
CA PHE A 203 -1.99 10.54 -16.88
C PHE A 203 -3.16 9.57 -17.06
N ALA A 204 -4.26 10.06 -17.64
CA ALA A 204 -5.50 9.29 -17.75
C ALA A 204 -5.33 7.94 -18.47
N GLU A 205 -4.40 7.85 -19.43
CA GLU A 205 -4.14 6.72 -20.32
C GLU A 205 -2.62 6.56 -20.52
N HIS A 206 -2.16 5.41 -21.04
CA HIS A 206 -0.78 5.13 -21.45
C HIS A 206 0.30 5.01 -20.34
N TYR A 207 -0.03 5.25 -19.06
CA TYR A 207 0.92 5.20 -17.94
C TYR A 207 0.64 4.06 -16.95
N PHE A 208 0.30 2.86 -17.48
CA PHE A 208 -0.09 1.65 -16.73
C PHE A 208 -1.39 1.79 -15.93
N LEU A 209 -1.40 2.58 -14.85
CA LEU A 209 -2.63 2.86 -14.09
C LEU A 209 -3.43 3.95 -14.80
N THR A 210 -4.62 3.61 -15.27
CA THR A 210 -5.49 4.54 -16.00
C THR A 210 -6.56 5.14 -15.10
N ARG A 211 -7.09 6.30 -15.51
CA ARG A 211 -8.23 6.95 -14.84
C ARG A 211 -9.46 6.04 -14.83
N GLU A 212 -9.75 5.40 -15.95
CA GLU A 212 -10.88 4.46 -16.07
C GLU A 212 -10.67 3.21 -15.22
N GLY A 213 -9.43 2.71 -15.11
CA GLY A 213 -9.11 1.60 -14.21
C GLY A 213 -9.38 1.94 -12.75
N MET A 214 -9.02 3.14 -12.30
CA MET A 214 -9.34 3.58 -10.94
C MET A 214 -10.84 3.68 -10.67
N LYS A 215 -11.63 4.22 -11.61
CA LYS A 215 -13.10 4.24 -11.47
C LYS A 215 -13.65 2.82 -11.28
N TRP A 216 -13.18 1.89 -12.11
CA TRP A 216 -13.58 0.49 -12.03
C TRP A 216 -13.21 -0.16 -10.68
N PHE A 217 -12.00 0.09 -10.16
CA PHE A 217 -11.58 -0.41 -8.84
C PHE A 217 -12.48 0.12 -7.72
N TRP A 218 -12.83 1.40 -7.75
CA TRP A 218 -13.79 1.99 -6.80
C TRP A 218 -15.20 1.40 -6.92
N ASP A 219 -15.66 1.06 -8.14
CA ASP A 219 -16.93 0.37 -8.37
C ASP A 219 -16.91 -1.06 -7.80
N GLN A 220 -15.76 -1.74 -7.87
CA GLN A 220 -15.60 -3.06 -7.25
C GLN A 220 -15.58 -2.96 -5.72
N TYR A 221 -14.91 -1.95 -5.17
CA TYR A 221 -14.67 -1.81 -3.74
C TYR A 221 -15.90 -1.35 -2.93
N THR A 222 -16.68 -0.40 -3.45
CA THR A 222 -17.82 0.21 -2.72
C THR A 222 -19.17 -0.28 -3.24
N GLU A 223 -20.22 -0.19 -2.43
CA GLU A 223 -21.60 -0.49 -2.84
C GLU A 223 -22.28 0.70 -3.52
N ASN A 224 -21.92 1.93 -3.13
CA ASN A 224 -22.51 3.16 -3.63
C ASN A 224 -21.57 4.36 -3.43
N ASP A 225 -21.88 5.47 -4.09
CA ASP A 225 -21.05 6.69 -4.05
C ASP A 225 -20.96 7.33 -2.66
N ALA A 226 -21.97 7.16 -1.79
CA ALA A 226 -21.93 7.75 -0.46
C ALA A 226 -20.82 7.12 0.41
N GLN A 227 -20.55 5.83 0.24
CA GLN A 227 -19.43 5.17 0.93
C GLN A 227 -18.07 5.75 0.52
N ARG A 228 -17.93 6.20 -0.74
CA ARG A 228 -16.67 6.83 -1.21
C ARG A 228 -16.38 8.14 -0.50
N ASP A 229 -17.40 8.81 0.02
CA ASP A 229 -17.27 10.06 0.76
C ASP A 229 -16.93 9.84 2.25
N GLU A 230 -17.00 8.60 2.74
CA GLU A 230 -16.66 8.26 4.12
C GLU A 230 -15.15 8.37 4.38
N VAL A 231 -14.78 8.77 5.59
CA VAL A 231 -13.38 9.01 5.97
C VAL A 231 -12.54 7.73 5.95
N TYR A 232 -13.13 6.57 6.20
CA TYR A 232 -12.43 5.28 6.16
C TYR A 232 -12.38 4.66 4.75
N ALA A 233 -13.00 5.28 3.75
CA ALA A 233 -12.80 4.95 2.34
C ALA A 233 -11.89 5.97 1.66
N SER A 234 -12.11 7.27 1.93
CA SER A 234 -11.33 8.38 1.40
C SER A 234 -10.68 9.17 2.55
N PRO A 235 -9.50 8.75 3.06
CA PRO A 235 -8.84 9.41 4.19
C PRO A 235 -8.50 10.88 3.94
N LEU A 236 -8.37 11.32 2.68
CA LEU A 236 -8.22 12.73 2.33
C LEU A 236 -9.44 13.58 2.73
N ARG A 237 -10.61 12.99 2.98
CA ARG A 237 -11.82 13.68 3.47
C ARG A 237 -11.82 13.91 4.97
N ALA A 238 -10.94 13.26 5.74
CA ALA A 238 -10.79 13.50 7.18
C ALA A 238 -10.55 14.98 7.47
N THR A 239 -11.22 15.54 8.46
CA THR A 239 -10.95 16.91 8.92
C THR A 239 -9.54 17.03 9.52
N VAL A 240 -9.03 18.27 9.61
CA VAL A 240 -7.72 18.53 10.26
C VAL A 240 -7.70 18.00 11.70
N ASP A 241 -8.80 18.14 12.45
CA ASP A 241 -8.92 17.64 13.82
C ASP A 241 -8.91 16.09 13.87
N GLN A 242 -9.55 15.43 12.89
CA GLN A 242 -9.48 13.97 12.76
C GLN A 242 -8.06 13.48 12.45
N LEU A 243 -7.26 14.26 11.70
CA LEU A 243 -5.87 13.92 11.38
C LEU A 243 -4.86 14.32 12.48
N SER A 244 -5.22 15.22 13.39
CA SER A 244 -4.34 15.66 14.46
C SER A 244 -3.97 14.51 15.40
N GLY A 245 -2.69 14.39 15.75
CA GLY A 245 -2.19 13.32 16.63
C GLY A 245 -1.99 11.95 15.95
N LEU A 246 -2.18 11.85 14.63
CA LEU A 246 -1.74 10.67 13.88
C LEU A 246 -0.21 10.53 13.89
N PRO A 247 0.33 9.31 13.71
CA PRO A 247 1.77 9.08 13.76
C PRO A 247 2.51 9.76 12.60
N PRO A 248 3.81 10.03 12.75
CA PRO A 248 4.64 10.55 11.66
C PRO A 248 4.52 9.71 10.38
N ALA A 249 4.62 10.39 9.24
CA ALA A 249 4.36 9.78 7.94
C ALA A 249 5.51 9.97 6.94
N LEU A 250 5.79 8.92 6.16
CA LEU A 250 6.46 9.01 4.87
C LEU A 250 5.43 8.79 3.77
N VAL A 251 5.33 9.73 2.84
CA VAL A 251 4.47 9.61 1.65
C VAL A 251 5.34 9.64 0.40
N ILE A 252 5.39 8.53 -0.32
CA ILE A 252 6.10 8.40 -1.60
C ILE A 252 5.08 8.52 -2.73
N THR A 253 5.42 9.21 -3.81
CA THR A 253 4.57 9.36 -5.01
C THR A 253 5.40 9.21 -6.26
N ALA A 254 4.78 8.74 -7.35
CA ALA A 254 5.38 8.68 -8.67
C ALA A 254 4.99 9.93 -9.49
N GLU A 255 5.88 10.39 -10.37
CA GLU A 255 5.62 11.57 -11.21
C GLU A 255 4.49 11.35 -12.23
N ALA A 256 4.50 10.20 -12.90
CA ALA A 256 3.54 9.82 -13.94
C ALA A 256 2.51 8.83 -13.40
N ASP A 257 1.63 9.33 -12.53
CA ASP A 257 0.64 8.54 -11.80
C ASP A 257 -0.63 9.37 -11.59
N VAL A 258 -1.79 8.80 -11.90
CA VAL A 258 -3.10 9.42 -11.66
C VAL A 258 -3.33 9.76 -10.19
N LEU A 259 -2.78 8.98 -9.26
CA LEU A 259 -2.95 9.16 -7.81
C LEU A 259 -2.02 10.21 -7.19
N ARG A 260 -1.04 10.71 -7.95
CA ARG A 260 0.02 11.61 -7.46
C ARG A 260 -0.54 12.78 -6.65
N ASP A 261 -1.47 13.54 -7.23
CA ASP A 261 -1.96 14.77 -6.60
C ASP A 261 -2.78 14.46 -5.34
N GLY A 262 -3.51 13.33 -5.31
CA GLY A 262 -4.25 12.88 -4.13
C GLY A 262 -3.33 12.52 -2.97
N GLY A 263 -2.30 11.70 -3.23
CA GLY A 263 -1.29 11.35 -2.23
C GLY A 263 -0.54 12.57 -1.67
N GLU A 264 -0.17 13.52 -2.55
CA GLU A 264 0.48 14.77 -2.11
C GLU A 264 -0.44 15.70 -1.34
N ALA A 265 -1.71 15.78 -1.73
CA ALA A 265 -2.73 16.53 -0.99
C ALA A 265 -2.93 15.94 0.41
N TYR A 266 -2.93 14.62 0.55
CA TYR A 266 -3.04 13.97 1.87
C TYR A 266 -1.82 14.26 2.74
N ALA A 267 -0.60 14.18 2.18
CA ALA A 267 0.61 14.57 2.88
C ALA A 267 0.58 16.04 3.35
N ALA A 268 0.06 16.95 2.53
CA ALA A 268 -0.13 18.35 2.90
C ALA A 268 -1.18 18.52 4.02
N LYS A 269 -2.27 17.75 3.97
CA LYS A 269 -3.33 17.78 4.98
C LYS A 269 -2.86 17.26 6.34
N LEU A 270 -2.07 16.19 6.35
CA LEU A 270 -1.39 15.69 7.55
C LEU A 270 -0.49 16.77 8.18
N ARG A 271 0.32 17.48 7.38
CA ARG A 271 1.14 18.61 7.88
C ARG A 271 0.28 19.74 8.44
N ALA A 272 -0.84 20.07 7.79
CA ALA A 272 -1.78 21.07 8.29
C ALA A 272 -2.39 20.67 9.64
N ALA A 273 -2.51 19.37 9.92
CA ALA A 273 -2.93 18.81 11.20
C ALA A 273 -1.80 18.68 12.24
N GLY A 274 -0.59 19.14 11.93
CA GLY A 274 0.56 19.09 12.84
C GLY A 274 1.29 17.75 12.88
N VAL A 275 0.94 16.80 11.99
CA VAL A 275 1.66 15.53 11.87
C VAL A 275 3.03 15.78 11.23
N PRO A 276 4.13 15.19 11.76
CA PRO A 276 5.42 15.22 11.07
C PRO A 276 5.36 14.39 9.79
N VAL A 277 5.60 15.01 8.63
CA VAL A 277 5.48 14.32 7.33
C VAL A 277 6.69 14.61 6.44
N THR A 278 7.29 13.55 5.93
CA THR A 278 8.16 13.59 4.76
C THR A 278 7.35 13.18 3.53
N GLN A 279 7.35 14.02 2.49
CA GLN A 279 6.76 13.67 1.19
C GLN A 279 7.84 13.73 0.12
N VAL A 280 7.89 12.69 -0.72
CA VAL A 280 8.87 12.58 -1.81
C VAL A 280 8.15 12.15 -3.08
N ARG A 281 8.38 12.91 -4.17
CA ARG A 281 8.00 12.51 -5.52
C ARG A 281 9.22 11.96 -6.24
N PHE A 282 9.10 10.78 -6.82
CA PHE A 282 10.12 10.20 -7.71
C PHE A 282 9.78 10.54 -9.16
N GLY A 283 10.73 11.17 -9.86
CA GLY A 283 10.62 11.54 -11.27
C GLY A 283 10.86 10.35 -12.21
N GLY A 284 10.31 10.43 -13.42
CA GLY A 284 10.54 9.46 -14.49
C GLY A 284 9.97 8.06 -14.23
N ILE A 285 9.02 7.92 -13.29
CA ILE A 285 8.48 6.63 -12.88
C ILE A 285 6.95 6.65 -12.81
N ILE A 286 6.35 5.46 -12.85
CA ILE A 286 4.90 5.22 -12.89
C ILE A 286 4.37 4.63 -11.58
N HIS A 287 3.05 4.46 -11.50
CA HIS A 287 2.38 3.78 -10.39
C HIS A 287 2.92 2.35 -10.15
N ASP A 288 2.85 1.87 -8.91
CA ASP A 288 3.31 0.52 -8.48
C ASP A 288 4.81 0.22 -8.71
N PHE A 289 5.64 1.23 -8.97
CA PHE A 289 7.06 1.03 -9.30
C PHE A 289 7.90 0.34 -8.22
N MET A 290 7.45 0.37 -6.96
CA MET A 290 8.12 -0.37 -5.88
C MET A 290 7.63 -1.81 -5.81
N MET A 291 6.44 -2.15 -6.31
CA MET A 291 5.88 -3.50 -6.28
C MET A 291 6.28 -4.30 -7.53
N LEU A 292 6.17 -3.69 -8.71
CA LEU A 292 6.37 -4.37 -10.00
C LEU A 292 7.81 -4.89 -10.15
N ASN A 293 7.97 -6.18 -10.42
CA ASN A 293 9.28 -6.81 -10.59
C ASN A 293 10.00 -6.29 -11.84
N ALA A 294 9.26 -6.02 -12.92
CA ALA A 294 9.79 -5.44 -14.14
C ALA A 294 10.43 -4.05 -13.94
N LEU A 295 10.04 -3.33 -12.88
CA LEU A 295 10.54 -1.99 -12.58
C LEU A 295 11.63 -2.00 -11.51
N ARG A 296 12.02 -3.16 -10.98
CA ARG A 296 12.93 -3.24 -9.85
C ARG A 296 14.32 -2.68 -10.17
N SER A 297 14.80 -2.80 -11.40
CA SER A 297 16.11 -2.29 -11.81
C SER A 297 16.18 -0.76 -11.92
N THR A 298 15.03 -0.08 -11.93
CA THR A 298 14.97 1.37 -12.05
C THR A 298 15.65 2.07 -10.87
N GLN A 299 16.19 3.25 -11.13
CA GLN A 299 16.82 4.09 -10.12
C GLN A 299 15.79 4.58 -9.11
N ALA A 300 14.59 4.96 -9.57
CA ALA A 300 13.49 5.35 -8.71
C ALA A 300 13.12 4.22 -7.73
N ALA A 301 12.90 2.99 -8.19
CA ALA A 301 12.56 1.86 -7.32
C ALA A 301 13.66 1.61 -6.27
N THR A 302 14.93 1.59 -6.71
CA THR A 302 16.06 1.37 -5.80
C THR A 302 16.15 2.44 -4.71
N ALA A 303 15.99 3.71 -5.05
CA ALA A 303 16.06 4.81 -4.10
C ALA A 303 14.84 4.86 -3.17
N ALA A 304 13.63 4.64 -3.69
CA ALA A 304 12.40 4.64 -2.91
C ALA A 304 12.34 3.49 -1.89
N ILE A 305 12.76 2.28 -2.29
CA ILE A 305 12.81 1.11 -1.40
C ILE A 305 13.80 1.37 -0.25
N LYS A 306 14.99 1.90 -0.53
CA LYS A 306 15.96 2.26 0.52
C LYS A 306 15.41 3.32 1.48
N LEU A 307 14.76 4.35 0.96
CA LEU A 307 14.13 5.40 1.78
C LEU A 307 13.06 4.80 2.70
N ALA A 308 12.20 3.92 2.20
CA ALA A 308 11.18 3.25 2.99
C ALA A 308 11.81 2.34 4.07
N GLN A 309 12.80 1.53 3.71
CA GLN A 309 13.53 0.66 4.64
C GLN A 309 14.18 1.45 5.77
N ASP A 310 14.92 2.52 5.45
CA ASP A 310 15.60 3.33 6.45
C ASP A 310 14.61 4.09 7.34
N THR A 311 13.50 4.57 6.78
CA THR A 311 12.43 5.20 7.56
C THR A 311 11.82 4.24 8.56
N LEU A 312 11.44 3.03 8.12
CA LEU A 312 10.89 1.99 8.98
C LEU A 312 11.88 1.58 10.06
N ARG A 313 13.15 1.32 9.68
CA ARG A 313 14.21 0.97 10.63
C ARG A 313 14.39 2.05 11.70
N GLN A 314 14.39 3.33 11.33
CA GLN A 314 14.58 4.42 12.29
C GLN A 314 13.38 4.58 13.22
N ALA A 315 12.16 4.44 12.70
CA ALA A 315 10.93 4.59 13.49
C ALA A 315 10.69 3.42 14.45
N LEU A 316 11.30 2.27 14.21
CA LEU A 316 11.12 1.03 14.95
C LEU A 316 12.30 0.67 15.87
N ARG A 317 13.19 1.64 16.14
CA ARG A 317 14.33 1.50 17.06
C ARG A 317 13.94 1.68 18.52
#